data_AF-A0AAN6VJ76-F1
#
_entry.id   AF-A0AAN6VJ76-F1
#
_cell.length_a   1.000
_cell.length_b   1.000
_cell.length_c   1.000
_cell.angle_alpha   90.00
_cell.angle_beta   90.00
_cell.angle_gamma   90.00
#
_symmetry.space_group_name_H-M   'P 1'
#
loop_
_entity.id
_entity.type
_entity.pdbx_description
1 polymer ?
#
loop_
_entity_poly.entity_id
_entity_poly.type
_entity_poly.pdbx_seq_one_letter_code
_entity_poly.pdbx_strand_id
1 'polypeptide(L)'
;MSRIIPLRPTMRLAASVHTSALNTRVTRATPNKLVPGLVVVGAVSGVVLYIRSQLRQESDTMDRMFSQQNTPEVRARRDQRLLVDTEGNPRKTMYNILNW
;
A
#
# COMPACT_ATOMS: atom_id res chain seq x y z
N MET A 1 -93.02 -3.35 12.42
CA MET A 1 -91.76 -3.83 11.79
C MET A 1 -90.75 -2.67 11.81
N SER A 2 -89.87 -2.62 12.80
CA SER A 2 -88.88 -1.53 12.96
C SER A 2 -87.50 -2.05 12.52
N ARG A 3 -86.92 -1.44 11.48
CA ARG A 3 -85.57 -1.77 10.97
C ARG A 3 -84.56 -0.83 11.63
N ILE A 4 -83.74 -1.37 12.52
CA ILE A 4 -82.61 -0.66 13.14
C ILE A 4 -81.44 -0.71 12.14
N ILE A 5 -80.99 0.46 11.69
CA ILE A 5 -79.83 0.62 10.81
C ILE A 5 -78.57 0.67 11.68
N PRO A 6 -77.56 -0.20 11.49
CA PRO A 6 -76.32 -0.07 12.24
C PRO A 6 -75.48 1.08 11.67
N LEU A 7 -75.25 2.12 12.47
CA LEU A 7 -74.22 3.12 12.19
C LEU A 7 -72.85 2.43 12.24
N ARG A 8 -72.13 2.40 11.11
CA ARG A 8 -70.72 2.01 11.06
C ARG A 8 -69.85 3.22 11.42
N PRO A 9 -69.04 3.17 12.50
CA PRO A 9 -68.01 4.18 12.72
C PRO A 9 -66.80 3.82 11.86
N THR A 10 -66.64 4.47 10.70
CA THR A 10 -65.35 4.41 9.98
C THR A 10 -64.40 5.39 10.66
N MET A 11 -63.54 4.90 11.55
CA MET A 11 -62.39 5.68 12.01
C MET A 11 -61.46 5.91 10.80
N ARG A 12 -61.49 7.13 10.26
CA ARG A 12 -60.48 7.60 9.32
C ARG A 12 -59.20 7.86 10.10
N LEU A 13 -58.22 7.00 9.91
CA LEU A 13 -56.86 7.20 10.40
C LEU A 13 -56.26 8.37 9.60
N ALA A 14 -56.28 9.57 10.16
CA ALA A 14 -55.52 10.69 9.63
C ALA A 14 -54.04 10.47 9.99
N ALA A 15 -53.28 9.87 9.08
CA ALA A 15 -51.84 9.79 9.21
C ALA A 15 -51.25 11.20 9.02
N SER A 16 -50.89 11.88 10.11
CA SER A 16 -50.09 13.09 10.03
C SER A 16 -48.65 12.69 9.66
N VAL A 17 -48.30 12.77 8.38
CA VAL A 17 -46.92 12.64 7.93
C VAL A 17 -46.17 13.92 8.34
N HIS A 18 -45.41 13.82 9.43
CA HIS A 18 -44.46 14.87 9.80
C HIS A 18 -43.20 14.69 8.95
N THR A 19 -43.18 15.24 7.74
CA THR A 19 -41.92 15.44 7.01
C THR A 19 -41.18 16.60 7.63
N SER A 20 -40.41 16.33 8.68
CA SER A 20 -39.38 17.25 9.16
C SER A 20 -38.29 17.31 8.09
N ALA A 21 -38.41 18.27 7.18
CA ALA A 21 -37.34 18.60 6.26
C ALA A 21 -36.15 19.07 7.08
N LEU A 22 -35.13 18.21 7.19
CA LEU A 22 -33.82 18.56 7.73
C LEU A 22 -33.22 19.63 6.81
N ASN A 23 -33.43 20.89 7.16
CA ASN A 23 -32.76 22.01 6.53
C ASN A 23 -31.30 22.03 7.02
N THR A 24 -30.47 21.15 6.48
CA THR A 24 -29.04 21.16 6.71
C THR A 24 -28.47 22.39 6.00
N ARG A 25 -28.38 23.49 6.74
CA ARG A 25 -27.66 24.69 6.31
C ARG A 25 -26.19 24.31 6.17
N VAL A 26 -25.75 23.97 4.95
CA VAL A 26 -24.33 23.80 4.64
C VAL A 26 -23.67 25.15 4.81
N THR A 27 -23.09 25.39 5.99
CA THR A 27 -22.15 26.48 6.18
C THR A 27 -21.00 26.21 5.22
N ARG A 28 -20.89 27.01 4.15
CA ARG A 28 -19.70 27.01 3.29
C ARG A 28 -18.52 27.46 4.15
N ALA A 29 -17.88 26.51 4.80
CA ALA A 29 -16.56 26.71 5.35
C ALA A 29 -15.64 27.04 4.18
N THR A 30 -14.89 28.13 4.29
CA THR A 30 -13.82 28.48 3.36
C THR A 30 -12.91 27.24 3.24
N PRO A 31 -12.65 26.71 2.02
CA PRO A 31 -11.82 25.53 1.89
C PRO A 31 -10.44 25.85 2.44
N ASN A 32 -10.07 25.15 3.51
CA ASN A 32 -8.79 25.35 4.15
C ASN A 32 -7.70 24.99 3.13
N LYS A 33 -6.93 25.99 2.68
CA LYS A 33 -5.95 25.88 1.58
C LYS A 33 -4.86 24.83 1.84
N LEU A 34 -4.74 24.39 3.09
CA LEU A 34 -3.80 23.37 3.55
C LEU A 34 -4.25 21.94 3.19
N VAL A 35 -5.54 21.69 3.04
CA VAL A 35 -6.08 20.34 2.82
C VAL A 35 -5.57 19.72 1.51
N PRO A 36 -5.60 20.42 0.35
CA PRO A 36 -5.04 19.86 -0.89
C PRO A 36 -3.55 19.55 -0.78
N GLY A 37 -2.77 20.40 -0.10
CA GLY A 37 -1.33 20.19 0.11
C GLY A 37 -1.05 18.94 0.93
N LEU A 38 -1.79 18.72 2.02
CA LEU A 38 -1.66 17.53 2.86
C LEU A 38 -2.00 16.25 2.10
N VAL A 39 -3.02 16.28 1.23
CA VAL A 39 -3.40 15.14 0.40
C VAL A 39 -2.25 14.77 -0.56
N VAL A 40 -1.64 15.75 -1.22
CA VAL A 40 -0.51 15.51 -2.13
C VAL A 40 0.68 14.93 -1.37
N VAL A 41 1.05 15.53 -0.23
CA VAL A 41 2.16 15.03 0.60
C VAL A 41 1.90 13.59 1.04
N GLY A 42 0.69 13.30 1.54
CA GLY A 42 0.31 11.93 1.94
C GLY A 42 0.39 10.93 0.79
N ALA A 43 -0.08 11.29 -0.40
CA ALA A 43 -0.01 10.44 -1.58
C ALA A 43 1.44 10.16 -2.00
N VAL A 44 2.27 11.20 -2.09
CA VAL A 44 3.69 11.06 -2.46
C VAL A 44 4.43 10.22 -1.42
N SER A 45 4.23 10.49 -0.13
CA SER A 45 4.84 9.70 0.94
C SER A 45 4.43 8.23 0.87
N GLY A 46 3.15 7.93 0.60
CA GLY A 46 2.67 6.57 0.42
C GLY A 46 3.39 5.84 -0.72
N VAL A 47 3.54 6.48 -1.88
CA VAL A 47 4.25 5.90 -3.04
C VAL A 47 5.72 5.67 -2.72
N VAL A 48 6.41 6.64 -2.12
CA VAL A 48 7.83 6.51 -1.74
C VAL A 48 8.04 5.37 -0.76
N LEU A 49 7.19 5.24 0.26
CA LEU A 49 7.27 4.15 1.24
C LEU A 49 7.00 2.79 0.58
N TYR A 50 6.06 2.72 -0.36
CA TYR A 50 5.77 1.49 -1.09
C TYR A 50 6.95 1.04 -1.97
N ILE A 51 7.54 1.96 -2.74
CA ILE A 51 8.73 1.68 -3.55
C ILE A 51 9.89 1.23 -2.66
N ARG A 52 10.11 1.92 -1.53
CA ARG A 52 11.14 1.55 -0.55
C ARG A 52 10.91 0.16 0.03
N SER A 53 9.66 -0.21 0.28
CA SER A 53 9.30 -1.55 0.76
C SER A 53 9.64 -2.63 -0.26
N GLN A 54 9.31 -2.41 -1.54
CA GLN A 54 9.64 -3.36 -2.60
C GLN A 54 11.15 -3.49 -2.79
N LEU A 55 11.89 -2.38 -2.84
CA LEU A 55 13.34 -2.40 -2.97
C LEU A 55 14.01 -3.15 -1.82
N ARG A 56 13.52 -2.99 -0.59
CA ARG A 56 14.03 -3.73 0.57
C ARG A 56 13.76 -5.23 0.45
N GLN A 57 12.56 -5.60 0.04
CA GLN A 57 12.20 -7.01 -0.11
C GLN A 57 13.01 -7.69 -1.22
N GLU A 58 13.27 -6.99 -2.31
CA GLU A 58 14.11 -7.48 -3.40
C GLU A 58 15.59 -7.55 -2.97
N SER A 59 16.09 -6.52 -2.27
CA SER A 59 17.45 -6.51 -1.71
C SER A 59 17.68 -7.70 -0.78
N ASP A 60 16.76 -7.95 0.16
CA ASP A 60 16.87 -9.07 1.10
C ASP A 60 16.85 -10.43 0.38
N THR A 61 16.05 -10.53 -0.69
CA THR A 61 16.00 -11.74 -1.53
C THR A 61 17.32 -11.95 -2.26
N MET A 62 17.86 -10.89 -2.86
CA MET A 62 19.12 -10.91 -3.58
C MET A 62 20.29 -11.22 -2.65
N ASP A 63 20.33 -10.61 -1.46
CA ASP A 63 21.32 -10.87 -0.43
C ASP A 63 21.28 -12.33 0.04
N ARG A 64 20.10 -12.91 0.19
CA ARG A 64 19.94 -14.33 0.52
C ARG A 64 20.45 -15.25 -0.59
N MET A 65 20.26 -14.89 -1.86
CA MET A 65 20.80 -15.67 -2.98
C MET A 65 22.32 -15.56 -3.04
N PHE A 66 22.88 -14.36 -2.84
CA PHE A 66 24.32 -14.15 -2.83
C PHE A 66 24.99 -14.75 -1.60
N SER A 67 24.33 -14.79 -0.45
CA SER A 67 24.88 -15.42 0.76
C SER A 67 25.06 -16.92 0.57
N GLN A 68 24.10 -17.60 -0.08
CA GLN A 68 24.20 -19.02 -0.45
C GLN A 68 25.35 -19.29 -1.43
N GLN A 69 25.65 -18.34 -2.31
CA GLN A 69 26.75 -18.45 -3.26
C GLN A 69 28.11 -18.08 -2.66
N ASN A 70 28.15 -17.50 -1.46
CA ASN A 70 29.36 -17.00 -0.79
C ASN A 70 29.83 -17.89 0.37
N THR A 71 29.33 -19.12 0.47
CA THR A 71 29.82 -20.06 1.49
C THR A 71 31.29 -20.43 1.21
N PRO A 72 32.08 -20.75 2.25
CA PRO A 72 33.49 -21.06 2.09
C PRO A 72 33.72 -22.28 1.17
N GLU A 73 32.80 -23.24 1.15
CA GLU A 73 32.87 -24.43 0.28
C GLU A 73 32.67 -24.08 -1.19
N VAL A 74 31.75 -23.16 -1.51
CA VAL A 74 31.50 -22.72 -2.88
C VAL A 74 32.65 -21.83 -3.38
N ARG A 75 33.24 -21.02 -2.49
CA ARG A 75 34.45 -20.23 -2.79
C ARG A 75 35.63 -21.13 -3.12
N ALA A 76 35.92 -22.13 -2.26
CA ALA A 76 36.98 -23.10 -2.51
C ALA A 76 36.80 -23.85 -3.84
N ARG A 77 35.56 -24.26 -4.19
CA ARG A 77 35.29 -24.88 -5.50
C ARG A 77 35.45 -23.92 -6.68
N ARG A 78 35.08 -22.65 -6.53
CA ARG A 78 35.32 -21.65 -7.59
C ARG A 78 36.80 -21.39 -7.78
N ASP A 79 37.56 -21.27 -6.69
CA ASP A 79 39.00 -21.00 -6.74
C ASP A 79 39.75 -22.20 -7.36
N GLN A 80 39.33 -23.43 -7.06
CA GLN A 80 39.83 -24.64 -7.73
C GLN A 80 39.50 -24.65 -9.23
N ARG A 81 38.25 -24.32 -9.61
CA ARG A 81 37.85 -24.29 -11.03
C ARG A 81 38.57 -23.21 -11.83
N LEU A 82 38.81 -22.06 -11.22
CA LEU A 82 39.54 -20.95 -11.81
C LEU A 82 41.05 -21.13 -11.73
N LEU A 83 41.52 -22.30 -11.27
CA LEU A 83 42.94 -22.63 -11.14
C LEU A 83 43.72 -21.50 -10.46
N VAL A 84 43.14 -20.88 -9.43
CA VAL A 84 43.69 -19.66 -8.81
C VAL A 84 45.12 -19.87 -8.31
N ASP A 85 45.44 -21.10 -7.88
CA ASP A 85 46.78 -21.48 -7.43
C ASP A 85 47.80 -21.62 -8.57
N THR A 86 47.34 -21.80 -9.82
CA THR A 86 48.18 -22.01 -11.01
C THR A 86 48.22 -20.77 -11.92
N GLU A 87 47.09 -20.11 -12.12
CA GLU A 87 46.90 -18.99 -13.05
C GLU A 87 46.80 -17.62 -12.34
N GLY A 88 46.74 -17.60 -11.01
CA GLY A 88 46.61 -16.40 -10.20
C GLY A 88 45.16 -15.95 -10.02
N ASN A 89 44.88 -15.16 -8.97
CA ASN A 89 43.51 -14.76 -8.67
C ASN A 89 43.00 -13.70 -9.66
N PRO A 90 41.96 -13.99 -10.47
CA PRO A 90 41.49 -13.07 -11.51
C PRO A 90 40.97 -11.74 -10.95
N ARG A 91 40.52 -11.72 -9.69
CA ARG A 91 40.04 -10.49 -9.00
C ARG A 91 41.16 -9.57 -8.56
N LYS A 92 42.40 -10.08 -8.46
CA LYS A 92 43.59 -9.31 -8.07
C LYS A 92 44.49 -8.94 -9.25
N THR A 93 44.02 -9.16 -10.47
CA THR A 93 44.77 -8.78 -11.68
C THR A 93 44.87 -7.25 -11.78
N MET A 94 45.97 -6.76 -12.36
CA MET A 94 46.18 -5.32 -12.60
C MET A 94 45.02 -4.68 -13.34
N TYR A 95 44.43 -5.38 -14.32
CA TYR A 95 43.28 -4.89 -15.09
C TYR A 95 42.04 -4.65 -14.22
N ASN A 96 41.83 -5.45 -13.17
CA ASN A 96 40.70 -5.26 -12.26
C ASN A 96 40.96 -4.16 -11.21
N ILE A 97 42.22 -3.94 -10.83
CA ILE A 97 42.63 -2.86 -9.91
C ILE A 97 42.48 -1.48 -10.58
N LEU A 98 42.69 -1.41 -11.90
CA LEU A 98 42.60 -0.17 -12.69
C LEU A 98 41.17 0.18 -13.13
N ASN A 99 40.19 -0.70 -12.90
CA ASN A 99 38.79 -0.52 -13.32
C ASN A 99 37.89 0.07 -12.21
N TRP A 100 38.50 0.71 -11.19
CA TRP A 100 37.80 1.35 -10.08
C TRP A 100 37.93 2.88 -10.14
#